data_AF-A0A6S6QX59-F1
#
_entry.id   AF-A0A6S6QX59-F1
#
_cell.length_a   1.000
_cell.length_b   1.000
_cell.length_c   1.000
_cell.angle_alpha   90.00
_cell.angle_beta   90.00
_cell.angle_gamma   90.00
#
_symmetry.space_group_name_H-M   'P 1'
#
loop_
_entity.id
_entity.type
_entity.pdbx_description
1 polymer ?
#
loop_
_entity_poly.entity_id
_entity_poly.type
_entity_poly.pdbx_seq_one_letter_code
_entity_poly.pdbx_strand_id
1 'polypeptide(L)' 'MIEKDKKPYTEKMGKACIVMGCGMILTGTVDFITNTFYGWVFFGVCFISGLISMIFTQLKYNGGLF' A
#
# COMPACT_ATOMS: atom_id res chain seq x y z
N MET A 1 -12.69 2.47 -16.94
CA MET A 1 -11.42 3.14 -17.27
C MET A 1 -11.28 3.34 -18.77
N ILE A 2 -10.85 4.52 -19.21
CA ILE A 2 -10.45 4.76 -20.61
C ILE A 2 -9.07 4.14 -20.83
N GLU A 3 -8.77 3.64 -22.04
CA GLU A 3 -7.56 2.86 -22.33
C GLU A 3 -6.25 3.58 -21.97
N LYS A 4 -6.21 4.90 -22.15
CA LYS A 4 -5.08 5.78 -21.79
C LYS A 4 -4.75 5.77 -20.29
N ASP A 5 -5.74 5.49 -19.44
CA ASP A 5 -5.61 5.55 -17.99
C ASP A 5 -5.21 4.21 -17.36
N LYS A 6 -5.26 3.10 -18.11
CA LYS A 6 -4.91 1.77 -17.60
C LYS A 6 -3.47 1.71 -17.09
N LYS A 7 -2.51 2.19 -17.88
CA LYS A 7 -1.08 2.18 -17.51
C LYS A 7 -0.80 2.98 -16.23
N PRO A 8 -1.17 4.28 -16.11
CA PRO A 8 -0.92 5.05 -14.90
C PRO A 8 -1.72 4.53 -13.69
N TYR A 9 -2.90 3.94 -13.91
CA TYR A 9 -3.65 3.26 -12.86
C TYR A 9 -2.87 2.06 -12.30
N THR A 10 -2.50 1.10 -13.15
CA THR A 10 -1.80 -0.12 -12.73
C THR A 10 -0.47 0.19 -12.06
N GLU A 11 0.26 1.19 -12.54
CA GLU A 11 1.52 1.64 -11.92
C GLU A 11 1.30 2.17 -10.49
N LYS A 12 0.28 3.01 -10.28
CA LYS A 12 -0.02 3.56 -8.95
C LYS A 12 -0.55 2.50 -7.99
N MET A 13 -1.40 1.60 -8.47
CA MET A 13 -1.86 0.45 -7.69
C MET A 13 -0.69 -0.44 -7.28
N GLY A 14 0.20 -0.75 -8.22
CA GLY A 14 1.41 -1.54 -7.95
C GLY A 14 2.33 -0.88 -6.93
N LYS A 15 2.57 0.43 -7.05
CA LYS A 15 3.36 1.20 -6.07
C LYS A 15 2.73 1.18 -4.67
N ALA A 16 1.42 1.33 -4.58
CA ALA A 16 0.72 1.23 -3.30
C ALA A 16 0.87 -0.16 -2.67
N CYS A 17 0.75 -1.23 -3.46
CA CYS A 17 1.02 -2.60 -3.00
C CYS A 17 2.46 -2.81 -2.53
N ILE A 18 3.44 -2.25 -3.24
CA ILE A 18 4.86 -2.33 -2.84
C ILE A 18 5.07 -1.65 -1.49
N VAL A 19 4.49 -0.46 -1.27
CA VAL A 19 4.59 0.24 0.02
C VAL A 19 4.05 -0.61 1.16
N MET A 20 2.88 -1.24 0.97
CA MET A 20 2.30 -2.13 1.99
C MET A 20 3.18 -3.35 2.24
N GLY A 21 3.67 -4.00 1.18
CA GLY A 21 4.56 -5.16 1.28
C GLY A 21 5.87 -4.85 2.00
N CYS A 22 6.49 -3.70 1.70
CA CYS A 22 7.68 -3.23 2.42
C CYS A 22 7.41 -3.03 3.91
N GLY A 23 6.26 -2.47 4.27
CA GLY A 23 5.82 -2.35 5.66
C GLY A 23 5.74 -3.68 6.38
N MET A 24 5.14 -4.69 5.74
CA MET A 24 5.03 -6.05 6.32
C MET A 24 6.40 -6.70 6.54
N ILE A 25 7.32 -6.56 5.58
CA ILE A 25 8.69 -7.08 5.71
C ILE A 25 9.43 -6.38 6.85
N LEU A 26 9.31 -5.06 6.95
CA LEU A 26 9.91 -4.29 8.04
C LEU A 26 9.35 -4.69 9.41
N THR A 27 8.03 -4.87 9.51
CA THR A 27 7.39 -5.34 10.75
C THR A 27 7.96 -6.68 11.21
N GLY A 28 7.99 -7.67 10.31
CA GLY A 28 8.57 -8.98 10.65
C GLY A 28 10.04 -8.89 11.03
N THR A 29 10.81 -8.02 10.37
CA THR A 29 12.24 -7.81 10.68
C THR A 29 12.42 -7.19 12.07
N VAL A 30 11.64 -6.16 12.40
CA VAL A 30 11.73 -5.48 13.70
C VAL A 30 11.30 -6.40 14.81
N ASP A 31 10.14 -7.04 14.69
CA ASP A 31 9.61 -7.94 15.73
C ASP A 31 10.56 -9.13 15.97
N PHE A 32 11.20 -9.64 14.92
CA PHE A 32 12.21 -10.71 15.03
C PHE A 32 13.46 -10.26 15.80
N ILE A 33 13.97 -9.05 15.54
CA ILE A 33 15.20 -8.54 16.17
C ILE A 33 14.92 -8.13 17.62
N THR A 34 13.82 -7.43 17.88
CA THR A 34 13.54 -6.85 19.20
C THR A 34 12.83 -7.81 20.13
N ASN A 35 12.25 -8.91 19.64
CA ASN A 35 11.34 -9.79 20.40
C ASN A 35 10.20 -9.00 21.07
N THR A 36 9.80 -7.89 20.47
CA THR A 36 8.67 -7.04 20.89
C THR A 36 7.70 -6.87 19.73
N PHE A 37 6.59 -6.17 19.96
CA PHE A 37 5.58 -5.85 18.92
C PHE A 37 5.76 -4.45 18.32
N TYR A 38 6.94 -3.84 18.43
CA TYR A 38 7.17 -2.48 17.92
C TYR A 38 7.14 -2.40 16.38
N GLY A 39 7.36 -3.52 15.69
CA GLY A 39 7.22 -3.64 14.24
C GLY A 39 5.83 -3.30 13.73
N TRP A 40 4.79 -3.46 14.55
CA TRP A 40 3.41 -3.16 14.17
C TRP A 40 3.15 -1.68 13.87
N VAL A 41 3.99 -0.77 14.38
CA VAL A 41 3.93 0.64 14.00
C VAL A 41 4.26 0.81 12.52
N PHE A 42 5.28 0.11 12.01
CA PHE A 42 5.64 0.12 10.59
C PHE A 42 4.53 -0.47 9.73
N PHE A 43 3.89 -1.55 10.20
CA PHE A 43 2.73 -2.13 9.53
C PHE A 43 1.62 -1.09 9.39
N GLY A 44 1.21 -0.47 10.50
CA GLY A 44 0.13 0.51 10.50
C GLY A 44 0.38 1.67 9.54
N VAL A 45 1.57 2.27 9.59
CA VAL A 45 1.91 3.44 8.75
C VAL A 45 1.96 3.07 7.27
N CYS A 46 2.66 1.99 6.90
CA CYS A 46 2.80 1.56 5.51
C CYS A 46 1.48 1.02 4.94
N PHE A 47 0.71 0.29 5.73
CA PHE A 47 -0.58 -0.25 5.31
C PHE A 47 -1.59 0.88 5.08
N ILE A 48 -1.74 1.81 6.03
CA ILE A 48 -2.68 2.94 5.89
C ILE A 48 -2.28 3.83 4.71
N SER A 49 -1.00 4.17 4.54
CA SER A 49 -0.55 5.01 3.42
C SER A 49 -0.74 4.34 2.06
N GLY A 50 -0.47 3.05 1.94
CA GLY A 50 -0.75 2.26 0.73
C GLY A 50 -2.24 2.18 0.43
N LEU A 51 -3.07 1.92 1.44
CA LEU A 51 -4.52 1.78 1.29
C LEU A 51 -5.19 3.10 0.89
N ILE A 52 -4.77 4.23 1.49
CA ILE A 52 -5.19 5.57 1.08
C ILE A 52 -4.81 5.82 -0.39
N SER A 53 -3.59 5.46 -0.79
CA SER A 53 -3.13 5.62 -2.18
C SER A 53 -3.93 4.78 -3.17
N MET A 54 -4.31 3.55 -2.80
CA MET A 54 -5.19 2.69 -3.60
C MET A 54 -6.58 3.31 -3.75
N ILE A 55 -7.20 3.77 -2.65
CA ILE A 55 -8.54 4.38 -2.67
C ILE A 55 -8.55 5.62 -3.57
N PHE A 56 -7.59 6.52 -3.41
CA PHE A 56 -7.50 7.71 -4.27
C PHE A 56 -7.30 7.34 -5.75
N THR A 57 -6.50 6.31 -6.02
CA THR A 57 -6.28 5.83 -7.38
C THR A 57 -7.53 5.19 -7.97
N GLN A 58 -8.29 4.40 -7.20
CA GLN A 58 -9.56 3.83 -7.62
C GLN A 58 -10.62 4.91 -7.89
N LEU A 59 -10.79 5.86 -6.98
CA LEU A 59 -11.73 6.97 -7.16
C LEU A 59 -11.38 7.80 -8.40
N LYS A 60 -10.08 8.04 -8.65
CA LYS A 60 -9.62 8.84 -9.79
C LYS A 60 -9.84 8.16 -11.14
N TYR A 61 -9.59 6.85 -11.23
CA TYR A 61 -9.53 6.16 -12.54
C TYR A 61 -10.72 5.22 -12.80
N ASN A 62 -11.35 4.68 -11.76
CA ASN A 62 -12.51 3.79 -11.85
C ASN A 62 -13.84 4.45 -11.44
N GLY A 63 -13.80 5.64 -10.81
CA GLY A 63 -15.01 6.36 -10.40
C GLY A 63 -15.73 5.76 -9.18
N GLY A 64 -15.13 4.77 -8.52
CA GLY A 64 -15.68 4.04 -7.39
C GLY A 64 -14.65 3.10 -6.77
N LEU A 65 -15.00 2.45 -5.65
CA LEU A 65 -14.17 1.44 -4.98
C LEU A 65 -14.23 0.07 -5.66
N PHE A 66 -15.22 -0.16 -6.53
CA PHE A 66 -15.40 -1.35 -7.34
C PHE A 66 -15.75 -0.93 -8.77
#